data_AF-A0A1I4ZA43-F1
#
_entry.id   AF-A0A1I4ZA43-F1
#
_cell.length_a   1.000
_cell.length_b   1.000
_cell.length_c   1.000
_cell.angle_alpha   90.00
_cell.angle_beta   90.00
_cell.angle_gamma   90.00
#
_symmetry.space_group_name_H-M   'P 1'
#
loop_
_entity.id
_entity.type
_entity.pdbx_description
1 polymer ?
#
loop_
_entity_poly.entity_id
_entity_poly.type
_entity_poly.pdbx_seq_one_letter_code
_entity_poly.pdbx_strand_id
1 'polypeptide(L)'
;MPRSKLFWINQLSFLGTLGILSALTSSVSGDFFASILSSKTPADELFFLRFAGLIFGFSVQMVLLVCGVLIPGELFGFMRPYRAGSPEMQKEREMYRTVLLSVGMVMAWGALGSFAVVLRTIASSQ
;
A
#
# COMPACT_ATOMS: atom_id res chain seq x y z
N MET A 1 15.29 20.49 -19.48
CA MET A 1 14.90 19.08 -19.20
C MET A 1 13.39 18.96 -19.37
N PRO A 2 12.86 17.91 -20.02
CA PRO A 2 11.42 17.77 -20.21
C PRO A 2 10.72 17.58 -18.86
N ARG A 3 9.72 18.43 -18.56
CA ARG A 3 8.96 18.45 -17.29
C ARG A 3 8.38 17.09 -16.90
N SER A 4 8.09 16.24 -17.90
CA SER A 4 7.63 14.86 -17.69
C SER A 4 8.62 13.98 -16.91
N LYS A 5 9.94 14.12 -17.10
CA LYS A 5 10.93 13.32 -16.35
C LYS A 5 10.96 13.69 -14.87
N LEU A 6 10.86 14.98 -14.56
CA LEU A 6 10.81 15.48 -13.18
C LEU A 6 9.54 15.02 -12.47
N PHE A 7 8.39 15.02 -13.17
CA PHE A 7 7.14 14.46 -12.65
C PHE A 7 7.30 12.98 -12.26
N TRP A 8 7.84 12.14 -13.15
CA TRP A 8 8.02 10.71 -12.87
C TRP A 8 9.03 10.42 -11.76
N ILE A 9 10.13 11.17 -11.69
CA ILE A 9 11.11 11.04 -10.61
C ILE A 9 10.45 11.37 -9.26
N ASN A 10 9.68 12.46 -9.19
CA ASN A 10 8.99 12.85 -7.97
C ASN A 10 7.93 11.80 -7.56
N GLN A 11 7.21 11.26 -8.55
CA GLN A 11 6.20 10.22 -8.31
C GLN A 11 6.82 8.93 -7.77
N LEU A 12 7.89 8.45 -8.42
CA LEU A 12 8.60 7.25 -7.99
C LEU A 12 9.26 7.44 -6.64
N SER A 13 9.87 8.60 -6.39
CA SER A 13 10.45 8.91 -5.08
C SER A 13 9.38 8.91 -3.99
N PHE A 14 8.21 9.48 -4.27
CA PHE A 14 7.11 9.53 -3.31
C PHE A 14 6.55 8.15 -3.00
N LEU A 15 6.26 7.35 -4.05
CA LEU A 15 5.81 5.96 -3.90
C LEU A 15 6.87 5.09 -3.19
N GLY A 16 8.15 5.33 -3.48
CA GLY A 16 9.27 4.69 -2.80
C GLY A 16 9.29 4.99 -1.31
N THR A 17 9.13 6.26 -0.92
CA THR A 17 9.05 6.65 0.49
C THR A 17 7.87 6.00 1.20
N LEU A 18 6.68 5.99 0.58
CA LEU A 18 5.51 5.31 1.13
C LEU A 18 5.74 3.81 1.27
N GLY A 19 6.39 3.20 0.28
CA GLY A 19 6.77 1.79 0.31
C GLY A 19 7.72 1.48 1.47
N ILE A 20 8.77 2.26 1.67
CA ILE A 20 9.72 2.06 2.77
C ILE A 20 9.01 2.23 4.12
N LEU A 21 8.19 3.28 4.26
CA LEU A 21 7.45 3.53 5.50
C LEU A 21 6.49 2.38 5.82
N SER A 22 5.79 1.89 4.80
CA SER A 22 4.88 0.75 4.91
C SER A 22 5.63 -0.54 5.29
N ALA A 23 6.78 -0.80 4.66
CA ALA A 23 7.60 -1.98 4.91
C ALA A 23 8.13 -2.05 6.34
N LEU A 24 8.50 -0.90 6.91
CA LEU A 24 8.96 -0.81 8.30
C LEU A 24 7.85 -1.26 9.26
N THR A 25 6.63 -0.77 9.05
CA THR A 25 5.48 -1.11 9.90
C THR A 25 4.90 -2.50 9.63
N SER A 26 5.05 -3.04 8.42
CA SER A 26 4.49 -4.35 8.04
C SER A 26 5.22 -5.54 8.67
N SER A 27 6.47 -5.34 9.12
CA SER A 27 7.21 -6.37 9.86
C SER A 27 6.45 -6.80 11.14
N VAL A 28 5.83 -5.84 11.82
CA VAL A 28 5.05 -6.06 13.05
C VAL A 28 3.79 -6.91 12.79
N SER A 29 3.11 -6.72 11.65
CA SER A 29 1.92 -7.51 11.33
C SER A 29 2.28 -8.97 11.00
N GLY A 30 3.38 -9.21 10.29
CA GLY A 30 3.87 -10.56 9.99
C GLY A 30 4.17 -11.35 11.27
N ASP A 31 4.87 -10.74 12.22
CA ASP A 31 5.18 -11.36 13.52
C ASP A 31 3.94 -11.56 14.40
N PHE A 32 2.97 -10.65 14.32
CA PHE A 32 1.71 -10.77 15.05
C PHE A 32 0.92 -12.03 14.63
N PHE A 33 0.72 -12.25 13.33
CA PHE A 33 0.01 -13.44 12.84
C PHE A 33 0.78 -14.73 13.15
N ALA A 34 2.10 -14.71 13.01
CA ALA A 34 2.96 -15.83 13.39
C ALA A 34 2.81 -16.21 14.86
N SER A 35 2.82 -15.20 15.74
CA SER A 35 2.74 -15.40 17.18
C SER A 35 1.39 -15.96 17.61
N ILE A 36 0.29 -15.59 16.94
CA ILE A 36 -1.06 -16.09 17.25
C ILE A 36 -1.21 -17.57 16.87
N LEU A 37 -0.59 -17.98 15.76
CA LEU A 37 -0.76 -19.32 15.19
C LEU A 37 0.40 -20.28 15.49
N SER A 38 1.45 -19.81 16.17
CA SER A 38 2.63 -20.60 16.53
C SER A 38 2.33 -21.87 17.34
N SER A 39 1.19 -21.95 18.01
CA SER A 39 0.79 -23.13 18.79
C SER A 39 -0.04 -24.15 18.00
N LYS A 40 -0.55 -23.78 16.82
CA LYS A 40 -1.52 -24.59 16.05
C LYS A 40 -1.03 -25.01 14.67
N THR A 41 0.07 -24.44 14.20
CA THR A 41 0.47 -24.52 12.80
C THR A 41 1.89 -25.10 12.68
N PRO A 42 2.13 -26.06 11.77
CA PRO A 42 3.45 -26.61 11.52
C PRO A 42 4.43 -25.53 11.05
N ALA A 43 5.73 -25.71 11.33
CA ALA A 43 6.76 -24.69 11.16
C ALA A 43 6.90 -24.17 9.71
N ASP A 44 6.63 -25.05 8.76
CA ASP A 44 6.60 -24.83 7.31
C ASP A 44 5.43 -23.92 6.89
N GLU A 45 4.24 -24.11 7.45
CA GLU A 45 3.10 -23.21 7.23
C GLU A 45 3.24 -21.88 7.99
N LEU A 46 3.99 -21.88 9.11
CA LEU A 46 4.26 -20.68 9.89
C LEU A 46 5.07 -19.63 9.11
N PHE A 47 5.98 -20.08 8.24
CA PHE A 47 6.73 -19.21 7.35
C PHE A 47 5.82 -18.55 6.30
N PHE A 48 4.93 -19.33 5.68
CA PHE A 48 3.94 -18.81 4.73
C PHE A 48 3.00 -17.81 5.39
N LEU A 49 2.58 -18.09 6.62
CA LEU A 49 1.71 -17.22 7.39
C LEU A 49 2.39 -15.90 7.78
N ARG A 50 3.65 -15.95 8.21
CA ARG A 50 4.49 -14.76 8.43
C ARG A 50 4.56 -13.88 7.18
N PHE A 51 4.83 -14.51 6.05
CA PHE A 51 4.96 -13.82 4.78
C PHE A 51 3.63 -13.22 4.31
N ALA A 52 2.53 -13.97 4.44
CA ALA A 52 1.19 -13.48 4.13
C ALA A 52 0.80 -12.31 5.05
N GLY A 53 1.09 -12.39 6.35
CA GLY A 53 0.84 -11.32 7.32
C GLY A 53 1.67 -10.05 7.06
N LEU A 54 2.89 -10.20 6.54
CA LEU A 54 3.75 -9.10 6.12
C LEU A 54 3.18 -8.42 4.86
N ILE A 55 2.80 -9.20 3.84
CA ILE A 55 2.15 -8.67 2.63
C ILE A 55 0.85 -7.97 2.97
N PHE A 56 0.05 -8.55 3.87
CA PHE A 56 -1.21 -7.98 4.33
C PHE A 56 -0.99 -6.61 4.97
N GLY A 57 -0.12 -6.52 5.98
CA GLY A 57 0.15 -5.25 6.66
C GLY A 57 0.74 -4.21 5.72
N PHE A 58 1.67 -4.60 4.84
CA PHE A 58 2.25 -3.71 3.83
C PHE A 58 1.16 -3.14 2.90
N SER A 59 0.29 -4.01 2.42
CA SER A 59 -0.78 -3.66 1.48
C SER A 59 -1.82 -2.75 2.13
N VAL A 60 -2.26 -3.08 3.36
CA VAL A 60 -3.23 -2.26 4.11
C VAL A 60 -2.65 -0.90 4.45
N GLN A 61 -1.40 -0.83 4.91
CA GLN A 61 -0.74 0.43 5.23
C GLN A 61 -0.57 1.31 3.99
N MET A 62 -0.18 0.72 2.85
CA MET A 62 -0.12 1.43 1.56
C MET A 62 -1.49 1.96 1.13
N VAL A 63 -2.55 1.17 1.26
CA VAL A 63 -3.92 1.62 0.97
C VAL A 63 -4.34 2.75 1.91
N LEU A 64 -4.03 2.67 3.21
CA LEU A 64 -4.35 3.73 4.16
C LEU A 64 -3.61 5.04 3.84
N LEU A 65 -2.33 4.97 3.51
CA LEU A 65 -1.53 6.15 3.16
C LEU A 65 -2.03 6.75 1.83
N VAL A 66 -2.25 5.92 0.80
CA VAL A 66 -2.67 6.37 -0.52
C VAL A 66 -4.13 6.83 -0.53
N CYS A 67 -5.06 5.99 -0.08
CA CYS A 67 -6.49 6.27 -0.14
C CYS A 67 -7.02 7.06 1.06
N GLY A 68 -6.41 6.92 2.24
CA GLY A 68 -6.86 7.59 3.47
C GLY A 68 -6.22 8.94 3.72
N VAL A 69 -4.99 9.18 3.23
CA VAL A 69 -4.28 10.45 3.47
C VAL A 69 -4.21 11.30 2.21
N LEU A 70 -3.84 10.71 1.06
CA LEU A 70 -3.61 11.49 -0.16
C LEU A 70 -4.90 11.90 -0.89
N ILE A 71 -5.82 10.97 -1.12
CA ILE A 71 -7.07 11.28 -1.83
C ILE A 71 -7.88 12.35 -1.06
N PRO A 72 -8.05 12.26 0.28
CA PRO A 72 -8.71 13.29 1.06
C PRO A 72 -7.87 14.56 1.14
N GLY A 73 -6.54 14.47 1.27
CA GLY A 73 -5.65 15.63 1.32
C GLY A 73 -5.70 16.50 0.06
N GLU A 74 -5.91 15.91 -1.12
CA GLU A 74 -6.20 16.63 -2.36
C GLU A 74 -7.63 17.22 -2.40
N LEU A 75 -8.63 16.48 -1.89
CA LEU A 75 -10.04 16.88 -1.87
C LEU A 75 -10.31 18.04 -0.90
N PHE A 76 -9.67 18.03 0.26
CA PHE A 76 -9.78 19.09 1.28
C PHE A 76 -8.89 20.30 0.99
N GLY A 77 -8.09 20.28 -0.08
CA GLY A 77 -7.24 21.40 -0.49
C GLY A 77 -6.03 21.66 0.41
N PHE A 78 -5.74 20.76 1.36
CA PHE A 78 -4.59 20.84 2.26
C PHE A 78 -3.26 20.61 1.51
N MET A 79 -3.27 19.69 0.54
CA MET A 79 -2.16 19.46 -0.38
C MET A 79 -2.55 20.05 -1.73
N ARG A 80 -2.39 21.37 -1.90
CA ARG A 80 -2.48 22.04 -3.21
C ARG A 80 -1.07 22.24 -3.77
N PRO A 81 -0.45 21.25 -4.44
CA PRO A 81 0.81 21.47 -5.14
C PRO A 81 0.61 22.33 -6.41
N TYR A 82 -0.60 22.38 -6.97
CA TYR A 82 -0.88 23.07 -8.23
C TYR A 82 -2.06 24.03 -8.11
N ARG A 83 -1.76 25.34 -8.15
CA ARG A 83 -2.73 26.43 -8.24
C ARG A 83 -3.42 26.36 -9.61
N ALA A 84 -4.70 26.72 -9.69
CA ALA A 84 -5.61 26.56 -10.83
C ALA A 84 -5.27 27.37 -12.11
N GLY A 85 -3.99 27.47 -12.50
CA GLY A 85 -3.51 28.43 -13.48
C GLY A 85 -3.34 27.93 -14.92
N SER A 86 -3.25 26.62 -15.19
CA SER A 86 -3.05 26.14 -16.57
C SER A 86 -3.61 24.73 -16.85
N PRO A 87 -4.13 24.47 -18.07
CA PRO A 87 -4.68 23.17 -18.47
C PRO A 87 -3.64 22.03 -18.50
N GLU A 88 -2.34 22.33 -18.64
CA GLU A 88 -1.27 21.32 -18.49
C GLU A 88 -1.18 20.79 -17.06
N MET A 89 -1.35 21.66 -16.05
CA MET A 89 -1.31 21.28 -14.63
C MET A 89 -2.53 20.45 -14.21
N GLN A 90 -3.68 20.62 -14.87
CA GLN A 90 -4.85 19.76 -14.66
C GLN A 90 -4.60 18.34 -15.16
N LYS A 91 -3.94 18.18 -16.33
CA LYS A 91 -3.57 16.86 -16.85
C LYS A 91 -2.56 16.14 -15.97
N GLU A 92 -1.53 16.84 -15.46
CA GLU A 92 -0.56 16.26 -14.52
C GLU A 92 -1.24 15.77 -13.23
N ARG A 93 -2.26 16.50 -12.75
CA ARG A 93 -3.05 16.14 -11.57
C ARG A 93 -3.94 14.92 -11.79
N GLU A 94 -4.65 14.85 -12.91
CA GLU A 94 -5.46 13.67 -13.27
C GLU A 94 -4.59 12.42 -13.39
N MET A 95 -3.41 12.57 -14.02
CA MET A 95 -2.45 11.48 -14.16
C MET A 95 -1.91 11.02 -12.79
N TYR A 96 -1.55 11.96 -11.91
CA TYR A 96 -1.13 11.69 -10.54
C TYR A 96 -2.19 10.91 -9.74
N ARG A 97 -3.45 11.36 -9.79
CA ARG A 97 -4.58 10.72 -9.11
C ARG A 97 -4.86 9.32 -9.67
N THR A 98 -4.78 9.16 -10.99
CA THR A 98 -4.98 7.87 -11.65
C THR A 98 -3.91 6.88 -11.23
N VAL A 99 -2.63 7.31 -11.19
CA VAL A 99 -1.52 6.46 -10.72
C VAL A 99 -1.75 6.06 -9.26
N LEU A 100 -2.08 7.00 -8.36
CA LEU A 100 -2.35 6.66 -6.96
C LEU A 100 -3.53 5.70 -6.79
N LEU A 101 -4.63 5.92 -7.51
CA LEU A 101 -5.78 5.02 -7.49
C LEU A 101 -5.41 3.61 -7.98
N SER A 102 -4.63 3.52 -9.06
CA SER A 102 -4.16 2.23 -9.58
C SER A 102 -3.26 1.50 -8.58
N VAL A 103 -2.34 2.21 -7.92
CA VAL A 103 -1.48 1.63 -6.87
C VAL A 103 -2.32 1.19 -5.69
N GLY A 104 -3.26 2.02 -5.22
CA GLY A 104 -4.18 1.67 -4.15
C GLY A 104 -5.01 0.43 -4.48
N MET A 105 -5.49 0.31 -5.72
CA MET A 105 -6.27 -0.86 -6.16
C MET A 105 -5.42 -2.13 -6.21
N VAL A 106 -4.21 -2.07 -6.77
CA VAL A 106 -3.26 -3.22 -6.78
C VAL A 106 -2.93 -3.66 -5.35
N MET A 107 -2.69 -2.71 -4.44
CA MET A 107 -2.42 -3.01 -3.04
C MET A 107 -3.66 -3.58 -2.33
N ALA A 108 -4.86 -3.09 -2.61
CA ALA A 108 -6.09 -3.65 -2.05
C ALA A 108 -6.29 -5.12 -2.48
N TRP A 109 -5.99 -5.47 -3.73
CA TRP A 109 -5.98 -6.85 -4.19
C TRP A 109 -4.93 -7.70 -3.47
N GLY A 110 -3.73 -7.15 -3.24
CA GLY A 110 -2.69 -7.80 -2.43
C GLY A 110 -3.14 -8.07 -0.98
N ALA A 111 -3.83 -7.12 -0.36
CA ALA A 111 -4.42 -7.28 0.96
C ALA A 111 -5.49 -8.39 0.99
N LEU A 112 -6.39 -8.42 -0.01
CA LEU A 112 -7.42 -9.45 -0.13
C LEU A 112 -6.82 -10.85 -0.35
N GLY A 113 -5.84 -10.97 -1.24
CA GLY A 113 -5.17 -12.24 -1.54
C GLY A 113 -4.41 -12.79 -0.33
N SER A 114 -3.64 -11.94 0.36
CA SER A 114 -2.91 -12.33 1.57
C SER A 114 -3.86 -12.69 2.72
N PHE A 115 -4.96 -11.94 2.89
CA PHE A 115 -5.98 -12.26 3.88
C PHE A 115 -6.65 -13.62 3.60
N ALA A 116 -6.97 -13.91 2.34
CA ALA A 116 -7.56 -15.19 1.95
C ALA A 116 -6.62 -16.37 2.26
N VAL A 117 -5.30 -16.19 2.08
CA VAL A 117 -4.30 -17.19 2.46
C VAL A 117 -4.31 -17.42 3.97
N VAL A 118 -4.24 -16.35 4.78
CA VAL A 118 -4.30 -16.44 6.25
C VAL A 118 -5.58 -17.15 6.71
N LEU A 119 -6.73 -16.77 6.15
CA LEU A 119 -8.02 -17.34 6.49
C LEU A 119 -8.09 -18.84 6.14
N ARG A 120 -7.54 -19.23 5.00
CA ARG A 120 -7.48 -20.64 4.59
C ARG A 120 -6.64 -21.48 5.54
N THR A 121 -5.47 -21.01 5.96
CA THR A 121 -4.63 -21.70 6.97
C THR A 121 -5.35 -21.83 8.31
N ILE A 122 -6.10 -20.81 8.73
CA ILE A 122 -6.90 -20.89 9.95
C ILE A 122 -7.98 -21.98 9.81
N ALA A 123 -8.70 -21.99 8.67
CA ALA A 123 -9.75 -22.96 8.41
C ALA A 123 -9.25 -24.41 8.29
N SER A 124 -8.04 -24.63 7.78
CA SER A 124 -7.43 -25.98 7.73
C SER A 124 -6.82 -26.44 9.05
N SER A 125 -6.66 -25.54 10.03
CA SER A 125 -6.14 -25.84 11.36
C SER A 125 -7.21 -26.15 12.42
N GLN A 126 -8.50 -26.05 12.07
CA GLN A 126 -9.63 -26.52 12.88
C GLN A 126 -9.93 -27.99 12.59
#